data_AF-A0A7X7Q389-F1
#
_entry.id   AF-A0A7X7Q389-F1
#
_cell.length_a   1.000
_cell.length_b   1.000
_cell.length_c   1.000
_cell.angle_alpha   90.00
_cell.angle_beta   90.00
_cell.angle_gamma   90.00
#
_symmetry.space_group_name_H-M   'P 1'
#
loop_
_entity.id
_entity.type
_entity.pdbx_description
1 polymer ?
#
loop_
_entity_poly.entity_id
_entity_poly.type
_entity_poly.pdbx_seq_one_letter_code
_entity_poly.pdbx_strand_id
1 'polypeptide(L)'
;LDEVFSKYKPTIVFHAAAHKHVPLMEVSPKEAIKNNIFGTYNTAKKADEYNVKKFVLISSDKAVNPTNIMGATKRFAEMIIQAFNSESKTQYAAVRFGNVLGSNGSVIPLFKKQIKEGGPVTVTHKDIVRYFMTIPEAVQLVLQAGAFANGGEIFVLDMGEPVKIVELAEKLIRLSGFEPYTDIKIEFTGLRPGEKLYEELLVKEEGLIGTRNQKIFVSYVNGISIDQIKLNLDEMKQLLDNEEVVIQDVFGKYVKSYHREKC
;
A
#
# COMPACT_ATOMS: atom_id res chain seq x y z
N LEU A 1 -2.90 -21.54 8.65
CA LEU A 1 -1.54 -20.95 8.82
C LEU A 1 -0.62 -21.88 9.62
N ASP A 2 -1.02 -22.35 10.80
CA ASP A 2 -0.19 -23.27 11.60
C ASP A 2 0.30 -24.51 10.85
N GLU A 3 -0.60 -25.20 10.14
CA GLU A 3 -0.24 -26.37 9.32
C GLU A 3 0.87 -26.05 8.30
N VAL A 4 0.82 -24.88 7.67
CA VAL A 4 1.80 -24.45 6.66
C VAL A 4 3.15 -24.11 7.31
N PHE A 5 3.16 -23.35 8.40
CA PHE A 5 4.40 -22.96 9.08
C PHE A 5 5.09 -24.16 9.73
N SER A 6 4.33 -25.06 10.35
CA SER A 6 4.85 -26.29 10.94
C SER A 6 5.43 -27.26 9.90
N LYS A 7 4.74 -27.43 8.77
CA LYS A 7 5.16 -28.32 7.69
C LYS A 7 6.39 -27.82 6.93
N TYR A 8 6.38 -26.55 6.50
CA TYR A 8 7.40 -26.02 5.59
C TYR A 8 8.52 -25.24 6.30
N LYS A 9 8.29 -24.79 7.55
CA LYS A 9 9.27 -24.07 8.38
C LYS A 9 9.97 -22.94 7.61
N PRO A 10 9.22 -21.94 7.10
CA PRO A 10 9.77 -20.92 6.23
C PRO A 10 10.88 -20.14 6.94
N THR A 11 12.00 -19.92 6.25
CA THR A 11 13.09 -19.08 6.78
C THR A 11 12.81 -17.59 6.59
N ILE A 12 12.12 -17.24 5.51
CA ILE A 12 11.75 -15.87 5.16
C ILE A 12 10.29 -15.87 4.70
N VAL A 13 9.53 -14.86 5.11
CA VAL A 13 8.16 -14.62 4.66
C VAL A 13 8.09 -13.28 3.93
N PHE A 14 7.64 -13.29 2.68
CA PHE A 14 7.25 -12.08 1.95
C PHE A 14 5.73 -11.97 1.96
N HIS A 15 5.19 -11.02 2.71
CA HIS A 15 3.75 -10.82 2.88
C HIS A 15 3.22 -9.76 1.90
N ALA A 16 2.70 -10.24 0.78
CA ALA A 16 2.12 -9.43 -0.29
C ALA A 16 0.58 -9.52 -0.38
N ALA A 17 -0.08 -10.22 0.55
CA ALA A 17 -1.53 -10.39 0.53
C ALA A 17 -2.23 -9.19 1.18
N ALA A 18 -3.06 -8.48 0.39
CA ALA A 18 -3.88 -7.38 0.85
C ALA A 18 -4.96 -7.03 -0.19
N HIS A 19 -6.04 -6.38 0.25
CA HIS A 19 -6.92 -5.63 -0.63
C HIS A 19 -6.30 -4.25 -0.89
N LYS A 20 -6.28 -3.84 -2.17
CA LYS A 20 -5.59 -2.62 -2.62
C LYS A 20 -6.47 -1.58 -3.31
N HIS A 21 -7.73 -1.93 -3.61
CA HIS A 21 -8.61 -1.08 -4.41
C HIS A 21 -9.25 -0.02 -3.53
N VAL A 22 -8.74 1.22 -3.56
CA VAL A 22 -9.24 2.33 -2.73
C VAL A 22 -10.77 2.48 -2.78
N PRO A 23 -11.43 2.56 -3.96
CA PRO A 23 -12.88 2.75 -3.99
C PRO A 23 -13.65 1.60 -3.33
N LEU A 24 -13.17 0.36 -3.50
CA LEU A 24 -13.82 -0.80 -2.90
C LEU A 24 -13.64 -0.83 -1.38
N MET A 25 -12.49 -0.40 -0.87
CA MET A 25 -12.21 -0.35 0.56
C MET A 25 -12.91 0.82 1.25
N GLU A 26 -13.24 1.89 0.52
CA GLU A 26 -14.11 2.95 1.02
C GLU A 26 -15.57 2.47 1.16
N VAL A 27 -16.05 1.57 0.28
CA VAL A 27 -17.39 0.99 0.39
C VAL A 27 -17.44 -0.18 1.37
N SER A 28 -16.33 -0.91 1.53
CA SER A 28 -16.23 -2.11 2.39
C SER A 28 -15.06 -1.99 3.38
N PRO A 29 -15.08 -1.01 4.29
CA PRO A 29 -13.96 -0.75 5.20
C PRO A 29 -13.73 -1.89 6.21
N LYS A 30 -14.80 -2.60 6.60
CA LYS A 30 -14.71 -3.78 7.47
C LYS A 30 -13.87 -4.90 6.83
N GLU A 31 -14.02 -5.13 5.53
CA GLU A 31 -13.22 -6.13 4.79
C GLU A 31 -11.76 -5.69 4.64
N ALA A 32 -11.51 -4.39 4.48
CA ALA A 32 -10.15 -3.85 4.52
C ALA A 32 -9.47 -4.16 5.86
N ILE A 33 -10.16 -3.95 6.98
CA ILE A 33 -9.65 -4.26 8.33
C ILE A 33 -9.41 -5.76 8.49
N LYS A 34 -10.42 -6.60 8.22
CA LYS A 34 -10.29 -8.07 8.36
C LYS A 34 -9.10 -8.60 7.56
N ASN A 35 -8.98 -8.22 6.29
CA ASN A 35 -7.97 -8.78 5.43
C ASN A 35 -6.59 -8.14 5.66
N ASN A 36 -6.49 -6.81 5.64
CA ASN A 36 -5.20 -6.13 5.67
C ASN A 36 -4.59 -6.08 7.08
N ILE A 37 -5.42 -5.90 8.12
CA ILE A 37 -4.95 -5.76 9.50
C ILE A 37 -4.87 -7.14 10.17
N PHE A 38 -6.01 -7.82 10.33
CA PHE A 38 -6.02 -9.12 11.02
C PHE A 38 -5.23 -10.18 10.23
N GLY A 39 -5.31 -10.17 8.89
CA GLY A 39 -4.47 -11.05 8.07
C GLY A 39 -2.97 -10.81 8.27
N THR A 40 -2.54 -9.55 8.39
CA THR A 40 -1.13 -9.22 8.69
C THR A 40 -0.76 -9.65 10.11
N TYR A 41 -1.57 -9.31 11.12
CA TYR A 41 -1.31 -9.70 12.51
C TYR A 41 -1.18 -11.22 12.66
N ASN A 42 -2.11 -11.98 12.08
CA ASN A 42 -2.08 -13.44 12.15
C ASN A 42 -0.80 -14.01 11.52
N THR A 43 -0.40 -13.51 10.36
CA THR A 43 0.81 -13.99 9.67
C THR A 43 2.08 -13.57 10.40
N ALA A 44 2.14 -12.33 10.90
CA ALA A 44 3.27 -11.82 11.68
C ALA A 44 3.45 -12.59 13.00
N LYS A 45 2.34 -12.89 13.69
CA LYS A 45 2.32 -13.72 14.90
C LYS A 45 2.84 -15.12 14.63
N LYS A 46 2.43 -15.76 13.53
CA LYS A 46 2.97 -17.08 13.15
C LYS A 46 4.44 -17.04 12.76
N ALA A 47 4.92 -15.94 12.19
CA ALA A 47 6.34 -15.77 11.94
C ALA A 47 7.15 -15.76 13.25
N ASP A 48 6.66 -15.05 14.28
CA ASP A 48 7.24 -15.03 15.62
C ASP A 48 7.23 -16.42 16.27
N GLU A 49 6.05 -17.05 16.39
CA GLU A 49 5.86 -18.35 17.05
C GLU A 49 6.76 -19.46 16.46
N TYR A 50 7.02 -19.42 15.15
CA TYR A 50 7.85 -20.40 14.45
C TYR A 50 9.30 -19.93 14.20
N ASN A 51 9.72 -18.81 14.79
CA ASN A 51 11.07 -18.26 14.68
C ASN A 51 11.55 -18.09 13.24
N VAL A 52 10.70 -17.53 12.37
CA VAL A 52 11.10 -17.12 11.03
C VAL A 52 12.27 -16.13 11.14
N LYS A 53 13.27 -16.22 10.26
CA LYS A 53 14.42 -15.30 10.37
C LYS A 53 14.03 -13.88 9.96
N LYS A 54 13.31 -13.73 8.85
CA LYS A 54 12.92 -12.44 8.29
C LYS A 54 11.47 -12.42 7.81
N PHE A 55 10.76 -11.34 8.11
CA PHE A 55 9.43 -11.06 7.62
C PHE A 55 9.43 -9.72 6.87
N VAL A 56 9.07 -9.73 5.60
CA VAL A 56 9.03 -8.54 4.75
C VAL A 56 7.59 -8.26 4.34
N LEU A 57 7.02 -7.17 4.85
CA LEU A 57 5.71 -6.65 4.48
C LEU A 57 5.80 -5.80 3.22
N ILE A 58 4.99 -6.11 2.21
CA ILE A 58 4.79 -5.21 1.08
C ILE A 58 3.82 -4.11 1.50
N SER A 59 4.29 -2.88 1.58
CA SER A 59 3.49 -1.70 1.89
C SER A 59 3.23 -0.86 0.63
N SER A 60 2.76 0.38 0.78
CA SER A 60 2.40 1.29 -0.30
C SER A 60 2.72 2.72 0.08
N ASP A 61 3.02 3.55 -0.90
CA ASP A 61 2.95 5.03 -0.80
C ASP A 61 1.69 5.54 -0.07
N LYS A 62 0.52 4.92 -0.29
CA LYS A 62 -0.76 5.27 0.34
C LYS A 62 -0.80 5.07 1.85
N ALA A 63 0.17 4.37 2.43
CA ALA A 63 0.32 4.27 3.89
C ALA A 63 0.92 5.56 4.51
N VAL A 64 1.45 6.46 3.68
CA VAL A 64 2.00 7.76 4.06
C VAL A 64 0.88 8.79 4.09
N ASN A 65 0.66 9.39 5.27
CA ASN A 65 -0.42 10.38 5.51
C ASN A 65 -1.76 9.93 4.88
N PRO A 66 -2.26 8.73 5.22
CA PRO A 66 -3.34 8.10 4.47
C PRO A 66 -4.62 8.97 4.49
N THR A 67 -5.25 9.11 3.33
CA THR A 67 -6.53 9.82 3.16
C THR A 67 -7.70 8.88 2.85
N ASN A 68 -7.43 7.57 2.81
CA ASN A 68 -8.40 6.49 2.57
C ASN A 68 -8.13 5.30 3.50
N ILE A 69 -9.16 4.46 3.69
CA ILE A 69 -9.12 3.27 4.54
C ILE A 69 -8.10 2.24 4.06
N MET A 70 -7.94 2.07 2.75
CA MET A 70 -6.94 1.13 2.22
C MET A 70 -5.53 1.52 2.69
N GLY A 71 -5.14 2.79 2.50
CA GLY A 71 -3.88 3.33 2.99
C GLY A 71 -3.75 3.25 4.51
N ALA A 72 -4.80 3.59 5.25
CA ALA A 72 -4.78 3.56 6.71
C ALA A 72 -4.59 2.14 7.26
N THR A 73 -5.24 1.13 6.66
CA THR A 73 -5.05 -0.27 7.04
C THR A 73 -3.64 -0.77 6.71
N LYS A 74 -3.02 -0.30 5.61
CA LYS A 74 -1.61 -0.58 5.31
C LYS A 74 -0.67 0.09 6.30
N ARG A 75 -0.95 1.32 6.74
CA ARG A 75 -0.19 2.00 7.79
C ARG A 75 -0.28 1.25 9.12
N PHE A 76 -1.47 0.79 9.50
CA PHE A 76 -1.64 -0.02 10.70
C PHE A 76 -0.91 -1.38 10.58
N ALA A 77 -0.87 -1.98 9.39
CA ALA A 77 -0.07 -3.19 9.13
C ALA A 77 1.44 -2.96 9.32
N GLU A 78 1.97 -1.78 8.98
CA GLU A 78 3.35 -1.40 9.33
C GLU A 78 3.52 -1.32 10.84
N MET A 79 2.59 -0.68 11.56
CA MET A 79 2.65 -0.56 13.02
C MET A 79 2.65 -1.94 13.71
N ILE A 80 1.88 -2.91 13.19
CA ILE A 80 1.89 -4.30 13.66
C ILE A 80 3.29 -4.90 13.58
N ILE A 81 3.91 -4.88 12.40
CA ILE A 81 5.21 -5.54 12.23
C ILE A 81 6.32 -4.83 13.01
N GLN A 82 6.20 -3.51 13.21
CA GLN A 82 7.13 -2.75 14.05
C GLN A 82 7.01 -3.17 15.52
N ALA A 83 5.79 -3.36 16.02
CA ALA A 83 5.54 -3.84 17.37
C ALA A 83 6.07 -5.27 17.59
N PHE A 84 5.92 -6.15 16.59
CA PHE A 84 6.55 -7.49 16.66
C PHE A 84 8.08 -7.41 16.65
N ASN A 85 8.66 -6.51 15.86
CA ASN A 85 10.13 -6.36 15.79
C ASN A 85 10.77 -5.97 17.13
N SER A 86 10.07 -5.23 17.99
CA SER A 86 10.62 -4.82 19.29
C SER A 86 10.73 -5.95 20.30
N GLU A 87 10.02 -7.06 20.10
CA GLU A 87 9.91 -8.14 21.10
C GLU A 87 10.29 -9.52 20.55
N SER A 88 10.17 -9.72 19.24
CA SER A 88 10.45 -10.98 18.55
C SER A 88 11.94 -11.15 18.21
N LYS A 89 12.36 -12.40 18.03
CA LYS A 89 13.63 -12.75 17.37
C LYS A 89 13.55 -12.64 15.84
N THR A 90 12.34 -12.66 15.29
CA THR A 90 12.11 -12.46 13.86
C THR A 90 12.40 -11.01 13.49
N GLN A 91 13.19 -10.79 12.45
CA GLN A 91 13.45 -9.44 11.95
C GLN A 91 12.32 -9.03 11.01
N TYR A 92 11.58 -7.99 11.35
CA TYR A 92 10.50 -7.48 10.51
C TYR A 92 10.93 -6.22 9.77
N ALA A 93 10.55 -6.11 8.50
CA ALA A 93 10.72 -4.91 7.71
C ALA A 93 9.50 -4.68 6.81
N ALA A 94 9.25 -3.43 6.44
CA ALA A 94 8.30 -3.07 5.39
C ALA A 94 9.02 -2.47 4.20
N VAL A 95 8.44 -2.61 3.01
CA VAL A 95 8.90 -1.91 1.79
C VAL A 95 7.75 -1.13 1.19
N ARG A 96 7.88 0.20 1.14
CA ARG A 96 6.94 1.12 0.49
C ARG A 96 7.41 1.41 -0.92
N PHE A 97 6.48 1.36 -1.86
CA PHE A 97 6.65 1.84 -3.21
C PHE A 97 5.31 2.24 -3.81
N GLY A 98 5.37 2.96 -4.93
CA GLY A 98 4.18 3.47 -5.63
C GLY A 98 3.54 2.45 -6.55
N ASN A 99 2.96 2.93 -7.64
CA ASN A 99 2.22 2.08 -8.56
C ASN A 99 3.18 1.18 -9.37
N VAL A 100 2.68 -0.01 -9.71
CA VAL A 100 3.39 -0.94 -10.59
C VAL A 100 2.69 -1.01 -11.94
N LEU A 101 3.46 -0.83 -13.02
CA LEU A 101 2.97 -0.81 -14.39
C LEU A 101 2.25 -2.12 -14.74
N GLY A 102 1.06 -2.00 -15.34
CA GLY A 102 0.29 -3.15 -15.81
C GLY A 102 -0.26 -4.07 -14.71
N SER A 103 -0.19 -3.68 -13.43
CA SER A 103 -0.76 -4.49 -12.36
C SER A 103 -2.27 -4.69 -12.50
N ASN A 104 -2.79 -5.81 -12.01
CA ASN A 104 -4.23 -6.12 -12.07
C ASN A 104 -5.07 -5.00 -11.47
N GLY A 105 -6.15 -4.64 -12.16
CA GLY A 105 -7.09 -3.60 -11.72
C GLY A 105 -6.51 -2.18 -11.72
N SER A 106 -5.38 -1.94 -12.38
CA SER A 106 -4.76 -0.61 -12.50
C SER A 106 -5.30 0.19 -13.70
N VAL A 107 -4.85 1.45 -13.79
CA VAL A 107 -5.31 2.41 -14.80
C VAL A 107 -4.94 2.00 -16.23
N ILE A 108 -3.79 1.36 -16.45
CA ILE A 108 -3.33 1.00 -17.80
C ILE A 108 -4.23 -0.06 -18.46
N PRO A 109 -4.56 -1.19 -17.80
CA PRO A 109 -5.56 -2.14 -18.31
C PRO A 109 -6.92 -1.48 -18.58
N LEU A 110 -7.36 -0.56 -17.73
CA LEU A 110 -8.62 0.17 -17.94
C LEU A 110 -8.57 1.02 -19.21
N PHE A 111 -7.51 1.80 -19.40
CA PHE A 111 -7.35 2.64 -20.60
C PHE A 111 -7.28 1.80 -21.86
N LYS A 112 -6.52 0.69 -21.85
CA LYS A 112 -6.48 -0.24 -22.98
C LYS A 112 -7.85 -0.81 -23.32
N LYS A 113 -8.66 -1.14 -22.31
CA LYS A 113 -10.03 -1.61 -22.50
C LYS A 113 -10.90 -0.52 -23.12
N GLN A 114 -10.90 0.68 -22.55
CA GLN A 114 -11.66 1.83 -23.05
C GLN A 114 -11.29 2.18 -24.49
N ILE A 115 -10.00 2.20 -24.82
CA ILE A 115 -9.51 2.44 -26.19
C ILE A 115 -10.02 1.37 -27.15
N LYS A 116 -9.96 0.09 -26.76
CA LYS A 116 -10.49 -1.02 -27.56
C LYS A 116 -12.00 -0.92 -27.79
N GLU A 117 -12.73 -0.33 -26.84
CA GLU A 117 -14.17 -0.11 -26.89
C GLU A 117 -14.57 1.18 -27.64
N GLY A 118 -13.60 1.97 -28.13
CA GLY A 118 -13.84 3.23 -28.86
C GLY A 118 -13.84 4.50 -27.99
N GLY A 119 -13.51 4.38 -26.71
CA GLY A 119 -13.49 5.48 -25.75
C GLY A 119 -14.87 5.85 -25.19
N PRO A 120 -14.96 6.94 -24.42
CA PRO A 120 -13.86 7.81 -23.99
C PRO A 120 -12.94 7.12 -22.97
N VAL A 121 -11.69 7.58 -22.89
CA VAL A 121 -10.78 7.23 -21.79
C VAL A 121 -11.10 8.13 -20.59
N THR A 122 -11.29 7.56 -19.41
CA THR A 122 -11.69 8.33 -18.22
C THR A 122 -10.51 8.61 -17.29
N VAL A 123 -10.20 9.89 -17.08
CA VAL A 123 -9.15 10.35 -16.16
C VAL A 123 -9.81 11.04 -14.97
N THR A 124 -9.37 10.78 -13.75
CA THR A 124 -10.04 11.37 -12.57
C THR A 124 -9.81 12.87 -12.47
N HIS A 125 -8.59 13.34 -12.68
CA HIS A 125 -8.26 14.77 -12.66
C HIS A 125 -7.11 15.10 -13.59
N LYS A 126 -7.11 16.31 -14.18
CA LYS A 126 -6.08 16.75 -15.15
C LYS A 126 -4.67 16.78 -14.56
N ASP A 127 -4.57 17.15 -13.28
CA ASP A 127 -3.30 17.33 -12.56
C ASP A 127 -2.88 16.10 -11.76
N ILE A 128 -3.60 14.96 -11.87
CA ILE A 128 -3.28 13.78 -11.08
C ILE A 128 -2.00 13.11 -11.59
N VAL A 129 -1.08 12.85 -10.67
CA VAL A 129 0.20 12.19 -10.99
C VAL A 129 0.40 10.96 -10.14
N ARG A 130 1.11 9.97 -10.69
CA ARG A 130 1.51 8.76 -9.97
C ARG A 130 2.93 8.38 -10.32
N TYR A 131 3.60 7.79 -9.35
CA TYR A 131 4.89 7.15 -9.51
C TYR A 131 4.70 5.75 -10.07
N PHE A 132 5.56 5.35 -11.02
CA PHE A 132 5.47 4.04 -11.66
C PHE A 132 6.83 3.35 -11.70
N MET A 133 6.79 2.04 -11.47
CA MET A 133 7.92 1.14 -11.67
C MET A 133 7.44 -0.12 -12.37
N THR A 134 8.32 -0.85 -13.06
CA THR A 134 7.97 -2.16 -13.63
C THR A 134 7.89 -3.23 -12.53
N ILE A 135 7.16 -4.33 -12.80
CA ILE A 135 7.09 -5.47 -11.85
C ILE A 135 8.50 -6.04 -11.55
N PRO A 136 9.37 -6.33 -12.55
CA PRO A 136 10.68 -6.91 -12.27
C PRO A 136 11.58 -6.00 -11.43
N GLU A 137 11.57 -4.68 -11.69
CA GLU A 137 12.32 -3.71 -10.90
C GLU A 137 11.83 -3.68 -9.44
N ALA A 138 10.51 -3.59 -9.23
CA ALA A 138 9.94 -3.53 -7.89
C ALA A 138 10.27 -4.80 -7.09
N VAL A 139 10.12 -5.98 -7.70
CA VAL A 139 10.46 -7.26 -7.06
C VAL A 139 11.95 -7.34 -6.74
N GLN A 140 12.83 -6.92 -7.65
CA GLN A 140 14.27 -6.94 -7.43
C GLN A 140 14.67 -6.05 -6.25
N LEU A 141 14.13 -4.83 -6.17
CA LEU A 141 14.40 -3.89 -5.08
C LEU A 141 13.82 -4.39 -3.74
N VAL A 142 12.63 -4.99 -3.74
CA VAL A 142 12.03 -5.62 -2.55
C VAL A 142 12.91 -6.75 -2.00
N LEU A 143 13.43 -7.62 -2.89
CA LEU A 143 14.32 -8.71 -2.48
C LEU A 143 15.63 -8.17 -1.88
N GLN A 144 16.18 -7.09 -2.46
CA GLN A 144 17.38 -6.44 -1.91
C GLN A 144 17.11 -5.74 -0.58
N ALA A 145 15.97 -5.06 -0.43
CA ALA A 145 15.55 -4.48 0.84
C ALA A 145 15.41 -5.56 1.93
N GLY A 146 14.78 -6.70 1.61
CA GLY A 146 14.72 -7.85 2.51
C GLY A 146 16.10 -8.41 2.89
N ALA A 147 17.06 -8.38 1.96
CA ALA A 147 18.44 -8.76 2.26
C ALA A 147 19.12 -7.75 3.21
N PHE A 148 18.87 -6.45 3.05
CA PHE A 148 19.43 -5.38 3.89
C PHE A 148 18.79 -5.26 5.27
N ALA A 149 17.54 -5.72 5.44
CA ALA A 149 16.80 -5.65 6.69
C ALA A 149 17.57 -6.29 7.87
N ASN A 150 17.70 -5.55 8.97
CA ASN A 150 18.22 -6.02 10.26
C ASN A 150 17.16 -5.98 11.36
N GLY A 151 15.95 -5.50 11.05
CA GLY A 151 14.79 -5.43 11.94
C GLY A 151 14.36 -3.99 12.20
N GLY A 152 13.08 -3.71 11.98
CA GLY A 152 12.40 -2.46 12.30
C GLY A 152 12.42 -1.43 11.17
N GLU A 153 13.13 -1.70 10.08
CA GLU A 153 13.23 -0.76 8.96
C GLU A 153 11.94 -0.67 8.14
N ILE A 154 11.56 0.56 7.77
CA ILE A 154 10.63 0.81 6.68
C ILE A 154 11.46 1.29 5.48
N PHE A 155 11.64 0.41 4.51
CA PHE A 155 12.31 0.75 3.26
C PHE A 155 11.39 1.57 2.35
N VAL A 156 11.95 2.56 1.68
CA VAL A 156 11.26 3.36 0.66
C VAL A 156 12.06 3.27 -0.63
N LEU A 157 11.38 2.87 -1.71
CA LEU A 157 12.01 2.74 -3.02
C LEU A 157 12.00 4.07 -3.76
N ASP A 158 13.10 4.37 -4.44
CA ASP A 158 13.14 5.45 -5.43
C ASP A 158 12.29 5.06 -6.64
N MET A 159 11.25 5.84 -6.89
CA MET A 159 10.33 5.62 -8.00
C MET A 159 10.64 6.49 -9.22
N GLY A 160 11.67 7.34 -9.16
CA GLY A 160 11.96 8.34 -10.18
C GLY A 160 10.87 9.41 -10.29
N GLU A 161 10.73 9.97 -11.49
CA GLU A 161 9.84 11.10 -11.74
C GLU A 161 8.36 10.68 -11.79
N PRO A 162 7.44 11.48 -11.20
CA PRO A 162 6.01 11.20 -11.28
C PRO A 162 5.49 11.43 -12.71
N VAL A 163 4.50 10.63 -13.10
CA VAL A 163 3.86 10.69 -14.43
C VAL A 163 2.45 11.23 -14.31
N LYS A 164 2.10 12.24 -15.13
CA LYS A 164 0.71 12.71 -15.26
C LYS A 164 -0.15 11.64 -15.91
N ILE A 165 -1.30 11.32 -15.30
CA ILE A 165 -2.18 10.26 -15.80
C ILE A 165 -2.82 10.64 -17.14
N VAL A 166 -3.09 11.94 -17.37
CA VAL A 166 -3.56 12.41 -18.68
C VAL A 166 -2.53 12.16 -19.79
N GLU A 167 -1.24 12.43 -19.54
CA GLU A 167 -0.19 12.17 -20.52
C GLU A 167 -0.03 10.67 -20.79
N LEU A 168 -0.21 9.83 -19.77
CA LEU A 168 -0.23 8.38 -19.91
C LEU A 168 -1.39 7.92 -20.80
N ALA A 169 -2.60 8.48 -20.60
CA ALA A 169 -3.76 8.20 -21.44
C ALA A 169 -3.49 8.56 -22.90
N GLU A 170 -3.02 9.78 -23.16
CA GLU A 170 -2.70 10.25 -24.51
C GLU A 170 -1.63 9.38 -25.19
N LYS A 171 -0.58 8.98 -24.46
CA LYS A 171 0.46 8.09 -24.98
C LYS A 171 -0.13 6.73 -25.38
N LEU A 172 -1.02 6.15 -24.57
CA LEU A 172 -1.66 4.87 -24.89
C LEU A 172 -2.60 4.96 -26.10
N ILE A 173 -3.33 6.07 -26.25
CA ILE A 173 -4.16 6.33 -27.43
C ILE A 173 -3.28 6.38 -28.70
N ARG A 174 -2.20 7.17 -28.69
CA ARG A 174 -1.23 7.27 -29.80
C ARG A 174 -0.61 5.92 -30.15
N LEU A 175 -0.16 5.16 -29.14
CA LEU A 175 0.42 3.82 -29.33
C LEU A 175 -0.58 2.80 -29.87
N SER A 176 -1.89 3.08 -29.76
CA SER A 176 -2.95 2.24 -30.32
C SER A 176 -3.35 2.64 -31.75
N GLY A 177 -2.66 3.63 -32.34
CA GLY A 177 -2.90 4.10 -33.72
C GLY A 177 -3.97 5.19 -33.85
N PHE A 178 -4.38 5.81 -32.74
CA PHE A 178 -5.43 6.85 -32.71
C PHE A 178 -4.86 8.22 -32.30
N GLU A 179 -5.51 9.30 -32.71
CA GLU A 179 -5.21 10.66 -32.28
C GLU A 179 -6.04 11.07 -31.05
N PRO A 180 -5.41 11.43 -29.91
CA PRO A 180 -6.11 11.89 -28.70
C PRO A 180 -6.98 13.11 -28.97
N TYR A 181 -8.18 13.14 -28.37
CA TYR A 181 -9.19 14.19 -28.51
C TYR A 181 -9.84 14.34 -29.90
N THR A 182 -9.26 13.72 -30.94
CA THR A 182 -9.85 13.61 -32.29
C THR A 182 -10.59 12.28 -32.45
N ASP A 183 -9.87 11.17 -32.38
CA ASP A 183 -10.43 9.82 -32.54
C ASP A 183 -10.99 9.28 -31.22
N ILE A 184 -10.27 9.52 -30.12
CA ILE A 184 -10.64 9.05 -28.78
C ILE A 184 -10.57 10.22 -27.80
N LYS A 185 -11.72 10.58 -27.22
CA LYS A 185 -11.82 11.63 -26.19
C LYS A 185 -11.28 11.16 -24.85
N ILE A 186 -10.74 12.10 -24.08
CA ILE A 186 -10.43 11.92 -22.67
C ILE A 186 -11.43 12.74 -21.85
N GLU A 187 -12.14 12.09 -20.93
CA GLU A 187 -13.13 12.72 -20.06
C GLU A 187 -12.65 12.75 -18.62
N PHE A 188 -12.83 13.90 -17.97
CA PHE A 188 -12.48 14.09 -16.56
C PHE A 188 -13.66 13.76 -15.66
N THR A 189 -13.52 12.73 -14.82
CA THR A 189 -14.62 12.22 -13.98
C THR A 189 -14.66 12.80 -12.57
N GLY A 190 -13.67 13.61 -12.18
CA GLY A 190 -13.48 14.06 -10.81
C GLY A 190 -12.68 13.05 -9.97
N LEU A 191 -12.11 13.54 -8.87
CA LEU A 191 -11.42 12.72 -7.88
C LEU A 191 -12.45 11.85 -7.13
N ARG A 192 -12.06 10.61 -6.84
CA ARG A 192 -12.87 9.70 -6.03
C ARG A 192 -12.65 9.96 -4.53
N PRO A 193 -13.58 9.57 -3.66
CA PRO A 193 -13.39 9.67 -2.22
C PRO A 193 -12.08 9.02 -1.76
N GLY A 194 -11.28 9.79 -1.01
CA GLY A 194 -9.99 9.34 -0.47
C GLY A 194 -8.85 9.23 -1.49
N GLU A 195 -9.04 9.67 -2.74
CA GLU A 195 -8.00 9.69 -3.76
C GLU A 195 -7.19 10.98 -3.70
N LYS A 196 -5.87 10.87 -3.55
CA LYS A 196 -4.96 12.03 -3.57
C LYS A 196 -4.66 12.50 -4.99
N LEU A 197 -4.46 13.81 -5.16
CA LEU A 197 -3.94 14.35 -6.41
C LEU A 197 -2.47 13.97 -6.64
N TYR A 198 -1.68 13.98 -5.56
CA TYR A 198 -0.26 13.60 -5.52
C TYR A 198 -0.05 12.60 -4.39
N GLU A 199 0.62 11.48 -4.68
CA GLU A 199 1.04 10.54 -3.63
C GLU A 199 2.36 11.00 -3.01
N GLU A 200 2.50 10.78 -1.72
CA GLU A 200 3.73 11.05 -0.98
C GLU A 200 4.49 9.73 -0.82
N LEU A 201 5.81 9.74 -1.02
CA LEU A 201 6.64 8.56 -0.72
C LEU A 201 7.08 8.56 0.75
N LEU A 202 7.02 9.70 1.45
CA LEU A 202 7.57 9.93 2.79
C LEU A 202 6.75 10.95 3.57
N VAL A 203 6.72 10.77 4.89
CA VAL A 203 6.26 11.81 5.82
C VAL A 203 7.40 12.81 6.00
N LYS A 204 7.13 14.13 6.00
CA LYS A 204 8.18 15.17 6.15
C LYS A 204 9.06 15.01 7.41
N GLU A 205 8.51 14.41 8.44
CA GLU A 205 9.17 14.14 9.73
C GLU A 205 10.03 12.87 9.70
N GLU A 206 9.78 11.99 8.73
CA GLU A 206 10.52 10.75 8.51
C GLU A 206 11.77 11.08 7.67
N GLY A 207 12.93 11.18 8.32
CA GLY A 207 14.21 11.32 7.62
C GLY A 207 14.54 10.09 6.78
N LEU A 208 15.26 10.28 5.68
CA LEU A 208 15.77 9.18 4.85
C LEU A 208 17.25 8.92 5.09
N ILE A 209 17.59 7.66 5.30
CA ILE A 209 18.96 7.18 5.33
C ILE A 209 19.20 6.31 4.08
N GLY A 210 20.20 6.67 3.28
CA GLY A 210 20.58 5.90 2.10
C GLY A 210 21.13 4.52 2.46
N THR A 211 20.84 3.52 1.64
CA THR A 211 21.46 2.19 1.75
C THR A 211 22.63 2.05 0.76
N ARG A 212 23.21 0.84 0.67
CA ARG A 212 24.20 0.52 -0.37
C ARG A 212 23.64 0.58 -1.79
N ASN A 213 22.32 0.54 -1.94
CA ASN A 213 21.65 0.77 -3.22
C ASN A 213 21.03 2.17 -3.22
N GLN A 214 21.38 2.98 -4.23
CA GLN A 214 20.90 4.35 -4.39
C GLN A 214 19.38 4.46 -4.61
N LYS A 215 18.71 3.35 -4.96
CA LYS A 215 17.25 3.29 -5.13
C LYS A 215 16.50 2.79 -3.89
N ILE A 216 17.20 2.55 -2.78
CA ILE A 216 16.60 2.02 -1.55
C ILE A 216 17.04 2.90 -0.39
N PHE A 217 16.06 3.47 0.30
CA PHE A 217 16.26 4.28 1.50
C PHE A 217 15.56 3.65 2.69
N VAL A 218 15.98 4.01 3.90
CA VAL A 218 15.36 3.59 5.16
C VAL A 218 14.74 4.80 5.84
N SER A 219 13.48 4.64 6.25
CA SER A 219 12.77 5.52 7.17
C SER A 219 12.62 4.81 8.52
N TYR A 220 12.90 5.53 9.60
CA TYR A 220 12.64 5.06 10.96
C TYR A 220 11.40 5.74 11.49
N VAL A 221 10.43 4.93 11.90
CA VAL A 221 9.17 5.39 12.46
C VAL A 221 9.03 4.82 13.86
N ASN A 222 8.67 5.66 14.81
CA ASN A 222 8.34 5.22 16.17
C ASN A 222 7.11 4.30 16.11
N GLY A 223 7.32 3.02 16.45
CA GLY A 223 6.25 2.05 16.60
C GLY A 223 5.44 2.27 17.90
N ILE A 224 4.40 1.46 18.06
CA ILE A 224 3.67 1.30 19.33
C ILE A 224 3.93 -0.11 19.88
N SER A 225 3.72 -0.32 21.18
CA SER A 225 3.94 -1.62 21.81
C SER A 225 2.98 -2.70 21.30
N ILE A 226 3.36 -3.97 21.42
CA ILE A 226 2.48 -5.08 21.00
C ILE A 226 1.19 -5.10 21.80
N ASP A 227 1.22 -4.70 23.07
CA ASP A 227 0.03 -4.68 23.93
C ASP A 227 -0.96 -3.60 23.49
N GLN A 228 -0.47 -2.44 23.04
CA GLN A 228 -1.33 -1.43 22.43
C GLN A 228 -1.92 -1.92 21.11
N ILE A 229 -1.15 -2.67 20.29
CA ILE A 229 -1.68 -3.31 19.07
C ILE A 229 -2.80 -4.28 19.42
N LYS A 230 -2.62 -5.17 20.42
CA LYS A 230 -3.66 -6.13 20.85
C LYS A 230 -4.92 -5.41 21.33
N LEU A 231 -4.79 -4.37 22.16
CA LEU A 231 -5.92 -3.57 22.61
C LEU A 231 -6.68 -2.95 21.43
N ASN A 232 -5.95 -2.35 20.48
CA ASN A 232 -6.55 -1.78 19.27
C ASN A 232 -7.28 -2.86 18.44
N LEU A 233 -6.72 -4.07 18.33
CA LEU A 233 -7.34 -5.18 17.60
C LEU A 233 -8.62 -5.67 18.29
N ASP A 234 -8.64 -5.75 19.62
CA ASP A 234 -9.83 -6.14 20.37
C ASP A 234 -10.95 -5.11 20.20
N GLU A 235 -10.63 -3.82 20.25
CA GLU A 235 -11.59 -2.76 19.95
C GLU A 235 -12.07 -2.83 18.48
N MET A 236 -11.15 -2.98 17.51
CA MET A 236 -11.52 -3.13 16.10
C MET A 236 -12.43 -4.32 15.87
N LYS A 237 -12.24 -5.43 16.60
CA LYS A 237 -13.11 -6.61 16.51
C LYS A 237 -14.55 -6.26 16.91
N GLN A 238 -14.74 -5.50 17.99
CA GLN A 238 -16.06 -5.01 18.39
C GLN A 238 -16.68 -4.07 17.34
N LEU A 239 -15.85 -3.23 16.69
CA LEU A 239 -16.32 -2.36 15.61
C LEU A 239 -16.77 -3.12 14.36
N LEU A 240 -16.14 -4.26 14.05
CA LEU A 240 -16.53 -5.08 12.90
C LEU A 240 -17.95 -5.65 13.04
N ASP A 241 -18.37 -5.96 14.27
CA ASP A 241 -19.68 -6.52 14.58
C ASP A 241 -20.78 -5.44 14.72
N ASN A 242 -20.40 -4.16 14.80
CA ASN A 242 -21.32 -3.04 14.92
C ASN A 242 -21.66 -2.44 13.54
N GLU A 243 -22.92 -2.49 13.13
CA GLU A 243 -23.38 -1.94 11.84
C GLU A 243 -23.63 -0.42 11.85
N GLU A 244 -23.74 0.20 13.03
CA GLU A 244 -24.02 1.63 13.16
C GLU A 244 -22.75 2.49 13.07
N VAL A 245 -21.56 1.89 13.18
CA VAL A 245 -20.30 2.64 13.19
C VAL A 245 -19.78 2.84 11.77
N VAL A 246 -19.58 4.12 11.42
CA VAL A 246 -18.83 4.53 10.23
C VAL A 246 -17.34 4.42 10.52
N ILE A 247 -16.72 3.33 10.07
CA ILE A 247 -15.29 3.04 10.30
C ILE A 247 -14.39 4.20 9.90
N GLN A 248 -14.70 4.87 8.79
CA GLN A 248 -13.95 6.00 8.25
C GLN A 248 -13.82 7.16 9.23
N ASP A 249 -14.78 7.33 10.14
CA ASP A 249 -14.82 8.47 11.05
C ASP A 249 -14.06 8.18 12.36
N VAL A 250 -13.92 6.90 12.72
CA VAL A 250 -13.25 6.48 13.96
C VAL A 250 -11.82 6.00 13.72
N PHE A 251 -11.44 5.70 12.48
CA PHE A 251 -10.15 5.07 12.18
C PHE A 251 -8.93 5.95 12.53
N GLY A 252 -9.12 7.28 12.59
CA GLY A 252 -8.10 8.23 13.04
C GLY A 252 -7.62 8.00 14.47
N LYS A 253 -8.43 7.33 15.31
CA LYS A 253 -8.02 6.89 16.66
C LYS A 253 -6.83 5.92 16.60
N TYR A 254 -6.81 5.04 15.60
CA TYR A 254 -5.83 3.96 15.46
C TYR A 254 -4.61 4.37 14.65
N VAL A 255 -4.80 5.26 13.68
CA VAL A 255 -3.74 5.79 12.82
C VAL A 255 -3.79 7.31 12.87
N LYS A 256 -2.95 7.93 13.71
CA LYS A 256 -2.98 9.38 13.93
C LYS A 256 -2.76 10.21 12.66
N SER A 257 -1.97 9.68 11.72
CA SER A 257 -1.68 10.30 10.43
C SER A 257 -2.80 10.13 9.40
N TYR A 258 -3.89 9.44 9.74
CA TYR A 258 -5.04 9.28 8.87
C TYR A 258 -5.91 10.53 8.92
N HIS A 259 -6.01 11.20 7.78
CA HIS A 259 -6.82 12.41 7.61
C HIS A 259 -7.70 12.24 6.39
N ARG A 260 -9.00 12.06 6.61
CA ARG A 260 -9.96 12.01 5.51
C ARG A 260 -10.13 13.42 4.96
N GLU A 261 -9.69 13.65 3.73
CA GLU A 261 -10.09 14.84 2.99
C GLU A 261 -11.60 14.73 2.73
N LYS A 262 -12.39 15.61 3.34
CA LYS A 262 -13.81 15.73 3.01
C LYS A 262 -13.88 16.33 1.60
N CYS A 263 -14.33 15.53 0.63
CA CYS A 263 -14.69 16.00 -0.70
C CYS A 263 -15.75 17.10 -0.64
#